data_AF-R1F1E0-F1
#
_entry.id   AF-R1F1E0-F1
#
_cell.length_a   1.000
_cell.length_b   1.000
_cell.length_c   1.000
_cell.angle_alpha   90.00
_cell.angle_beta   90.00
_cell.angle_gamma   90.00
#
_symmetry.space_group_name_H-M   'P 1'
#
loop_
_entity.id
_entity.type
_entity.pdbx_description
1 polymer ?
#
loop_
_entity_poly.entity_id
_entity_poly.type
_entity_poly.pdbx_seq_one_letter_code
_entity_poly.pdbx_strand_id
1 'polypeptide(L)'
;MAEIHVCHAGTCRARGAEAVLAEIEELVSEVGGRCKVRQSGCLGYCNEAPNAIILERGARRLDPNNVFTRIRTLDASAKVVERATGKRPPLEGAGTSERLASLRAARARQHAISVSKWNTALHGLAEQAAVKPALRSELSTLLRKAGFPEGVRADRAGQAMPSAIANYSQWSLESVTPVTRHSALFAFSSSDLKRGTPHPRGRGRMAEPVTWHTTLLAEVGPNAEGPLPWVERDYTPVSSAKEWEQGRCEMLIKVYADGAATSLSRPERTLRVPGLVSEGRAFRPSSVLLLLAGTGAGLPNARVVRARLSAPLVAEAWAQMAQPCRVVVSGPGGFNTAARAMLAEAGVDVEAHVTVLSA
;
A
#
# COMPACT_ATOMS: atom_id res chain seq x y z
N MET A 1 15.09 16.37 -23.13
CA MET A 1 14.41 15.06 -23.28
C MET A 1 13.85 14.72 -21.92
N ALA A 2 12.53 14.69 -21.80
CA ALA A 2 11.86 14.43 -20.54
C ALA A 2 11.91 12.92 -20.22
N GLU A 3 11.99 12.59 -18.94
CA GLU A 3 11.78 11.24 -18.43
C GLU A 3 10.53 11.24 -17.53
N ILE A 4 9.64 10.26 -17.70
CA ILE A 4 8.50 10.04 -16.81
C ILE A 4 8.91 9.00 -15.77
N HIS A 5 8.78 9.34 -14.50
CA HIS A 5 9.11 8.51 -13.35
C HIS A 5 7.84 8.18 -12.59
N VAL A 6 7.36 6.93 -12.70
CA VAL A 6 6.18 6.44 -11.99
C VAL A 6 6.58 5.97 -10.60
N CYS A 7 5.93 6.48 -9.56
CA CYS A 7 6.21 6.11 -8.18
C CYS A 7 5.88 4.64 -7.95
N HIS A 8 6.86 3.85 -7.51
CA HIS A 8 6.72 2.41 -7.29
C HIS A 8 6.89 1.99 -5.82
N ALA A 9 6.84 2.96 -4.92
CA ALA A 9 6.81 2.77 -3.47
C ALA A 9 5.47 2.18 -3.00
N GLY A 10 5.46 1.59 -1.79
CA GLY A 10 4.39 0.76 -1.22
C GLY A 10 2.97 1.20 -1.58
N THR A 11 2.54 2.41 -1.19
CA THR A 11 1.17 2.88 -1.46
C THR A 11 0.84 3.01 -2.95
N CYS A 12 1.79 3.51 -3.76
CA CYS A 12 1.58 3.62 -5.20
C CYS A 12 1.48 2.25 -5.84
N ARG A 13 2.35 1.31 -5.46
CA ARG A 13 2.28 -0.07 -5.94
C ARG A 13 0.94 -0.72 -5.57
N ALA A 14 0.54 -0.62 -4.30
CA ALA A 14 -0.74 -1.12 -3.81
C ALA A 14 -1.97 -0.48 -4.49
N ARG A 15 -1.85 0.76 -4.99
CA ARG A 15 -2.92 1.46 -5.74
C ARG A 15 -2.82 1.33 -7.26
N GLY A 16 -1.99 0.41 -7.77
CA GLY A 16 -1.93 0.09 -9.18
C GLY A 16 -0.87 0.85 -9.99
N ALA A 17 0.25 1.24 -9.37
CA ALA A 17 1.35 1.88 -10.11
C ALA A 17 1.98 1.00 -11.19
N GLU A 18 1.93 -0.33 -11.07
CA GLU A 18 2.33 -1.25 -12.16
C GLU A 18 1.45 -1.08 -13.40
N ALA A 19 0.14 -0.93 -13.19
CA ALA A 19 -0.80 -0.69 -14.27
C ALA A 19 -0.57 0.68 -14.92
N VAL A 20 -0.32 1.72 -14.11
CA VAL A 20 0.00 3.07 -14.60
C VAL A 20 1.32 3.08 -15.38
N LEU A 21 2.34 2.37 -14.91
CA LEU A 21 3.63 2.27 -15.60
C LEU A 21 3.47 1.68 -17.00
N ALA A 22 2.82 0.51 -17.10
CA ALA A 22 2.61 -0.16 -18.38
C ALA A 22 1.72 0.67 -19.33
N GLU A 23 0.66 1.30 -18.80
CA GLU A 23 -0.23 2.17 -19.59
C GLU A 23 0.51 3.39 -20.15
N ILE A 24 1.38 4.04 -19.35
CA ILE A 24 2.20 5.17 -19.81
C ILE A 24 3.25 4.73 -20.83
N GLU A 25 3.91 3.57 -20.63
CA GLU A 25 4.86 3.00 -21.59
C GLU A 25 4.21 2.79 -22.97
N GLU A 26 3.01 2.23 -22.99
CA GLU A 26 2.24 2.00 -24.21
C GLU A 26 1.84 3.32 -24.88
N LEU A 27 1.30 4.27 -24.12
CA LEU A 27 0.93 5.60 -24.63
C LEU A 27 2.12 6.38 -25.20
N VAL A 28 3.29 6.29 -24.57
CA VAL A 28 4.53 6.91 -25.09
C VAL A 28 4.96 6.28 -26.42
N SER A 29 4.83 4.94 -26.53
CA SER A 29 5.14 4.21 -27.77
C SER A 29 4.23 4.65 -28.93
N GLU A 30 2.93 4.83 -28.68
CA GLU A 30 1.95 5.29 -29.70
C GLU A 30 2.24 6.71 -30.21
N VAL A 31 2.76 7.59 -29.36
CA VAL A 31 3.10 8.97 -29.74
C VAL A 31 4.38 9.06 -30.60
N GLY A 32 5.18 7.99 -30.66
CA GLY A 32 6.42 7.94 -31.44
C GLY A 32 7.53 8.88 -30.92
N GLY A 33 7.49 9.23 -29.63
CA GLY A 33 8.40 10.18 -28.99
C GLY A 33 9.60 9.51 -28.31
N ARG A 34 10.74 10.21 -28.21
CA ARG A 34 11.90 9.80 -27.40
C ARG A 34 11.70 10.16 -25.92
N CYS A 35 10.65 9.67 -25.27
CA CYS A 35 10.43 9.84 -23.84
C CYS A 35 10.71 8.51 -23.13
N LYS A 36 11.51 8.54 -22.05
CA LYS A 36 11.77 7.33 -21.26
C LYS A 36 10.77 7.25 -20.12
N VAL A 37 10.24 6.07 -19.87
CA VAL A 37 9.39 5.78 -18.72
C VAL A 37 10.18 4.90 -17.76
N ARG A 38 10.16 5.22 -16.47
CA ARG A 38 10.94 4.55 -15.43
C ARG A 38 10.15 4.42 -14.14
N GLN A 39 10.53 3.44 -13.34
CA GLN A 39 10.10 3.35 -11.95
C GLN A 39 10.93 4.29 -11.08
N SER A 40 10.30 4.83 -10.03
CA SER A 40 10.96 5.67 -9.03
C SER A 40 10.57 5.27 -7.61
N GLY A 41 11.31 5.81 -6.64
CA GLY A 41 11.00 5.70 -5.22
C GLY A 41 9.76 6.52 -4.81
N CYS A 42 9.63 6.77 -3.52
CA CYS A 42 8.48 7.50 -2.98
C CYS A 42 8.53 8.99 -3.37
N LEU A 43 7.50 9.48 -4.06
CA LEU A 43 7.40 10.90 -4.42
C LEU A 43 6.81 11.79 -3.29
N GLY A 44 6.36 11.20 -2.17
CA GLY A 44 5.78 11.95 -1.05
C GLY A 44 4.29 12.28 -1.16
N TYR A 45 3.61 11.80 -2.21
CA TYR A 45 2.18 12.01 -2.48
C TYR A 45 1.33 10.75 -2.25
N CYS A 46 1.69 9.90 -1.29
CA CYS A 46 1.08 8.57 -1.10
C CYS A 46 -0.45 8.59 -0.97
N ASN A 47 -1.03 9.61 -0.34
CA ASN A 47 -2.49 9.76 -0.24
C ASN A 47 -3.19 9.91 -1.58
N GLU A 48 -2.48 10.43 -2.57
CA GLU A 48 -2.98 10.70 -3.90
C GLU A 48 -2.52 9.65 -4.91
N ALA A 49 -1.89 8.57 -4.44
CA ALA A 49 -1.43 7.50 -5.29
C ALA A 49 -2.53 6.92 -6.22
N PRO A 50 -2.16 6.43 -7.44
CA PRO A 50 -0.80 6.41 -7.99
C PRO A 50 -0.29 7.76 -8.49
N ASN A 51 1.03 7.94 -8.45
CA ASN A 51 1.69 9.20 -8.80
C ASN A 51 2.82 8.99 -9.81
N ALA A 52 3.09 10.01 -10.62
CA ALA A 52 4.25 10.07 -11.49
C ALA A 52 4.84 11.49 -11.47
N ILE A 53 6.11 11.62 -11.87
CA ILE A 53 6.76 12.92 -12.06
C ILE A 53 7.47 12.96 -13.41
N ILE A 54 7.47 14.13 -14.04
CA ILE A 54 8.23 14.39 -15.26
C ILE A 54 9.53 15.11 -14.90
N LEU A 55 10.66 14.50 -15.27
CA LEU A 55 11.99 15.09 -15.09
C LEU A 55 12.49 15.64 -16.42
N GLU A 56 12.65 16.96 -16.49
CA GLU A 56 13.27 17.62 -17.63
C GLU A 56 14.79 17.42 -17.60
N ARG A 57 15.41 17.40 -18.78
CA ARG A 57 16.85 17.15 -18.92
C ARG A 57 17.65 18.26 -18.24
N GLY A 58 18.45 17.90 -17.23
CA GLY A 58 19.30 18.85 -16.49
C GLY A 58 18.64 19.46 -15.24
N ALA A 59 17.38 19.13 -14.95
CA ALA A 59 16.74 19.55 -13.71
C ALA A 59 17.43 18.90 -12.49
N ARG A 60 17.94 19.73 -11.58
CA ARG A 60 18.53 19.28 -10.30
C ARG A 60 17.53 19.20 -9.15
N ARG A 61 16.33 19.74 -9.33
CA ARG A 61 15.25 19.76 -8.33
C ARG A 61 13.95 19.27 -8.97
N LEU A 62 13.16 18.58 -8.16
CA LEU A 62 11.80 18.18 -8.50
C LEU A 62 10.94 19.45 -8.60
N ASP A 63 10.30 19.67 -9.74
CA ASP A 63 9.29 20.72 -9.88
C ASP A 63 7.93 20.13 -9.47
N PRO A 64 7.27 20.66 -8.42
CA PRO A 64 5.93 20.23 -8.03
C PRO A 64 4.91 20.31 -9.16
N ASN A 65 5.06 21.25 -10.10
CA ASN A 65 4.17 21.39 -11.26
C ASN A 65 4.30 20.25 -12.27
N ASN A 66 5.36 19.46 -12.17
CA ASN A 66 5.58 18.28 -13.00
C ASN A 66 5.20 16.98 -12.28
N VAL A 67 4.58 17.06 -11.10
CA VAL A 67 4.03 15.91 -10.38
C VAL A 67 2.57 15.70 -10.75
N PHE A 68 2.24 14.48 -11.12
CA PHE A 68 0.90 14.04 -11.43
C PHE A 68 0.45 13.05 -10.36
N THR A 69 -0.71 13.32 -9.78
CA THR A 69 -1.29 12.48 -8.74
C THR A 69 -2.65 11.95 -9.18
N ARG A 70 -3.14 10.93 -8.47
CA ARG A 70 -4.42 10.24 -8.69
C ARG A 70 -4.57 9.74 -10.12
N ILE A 71 -3.51 9.16 -10.68
CA ILE A 71 -3.49 8.64 -12.04
C ILE A 71 -4.31 7.33 -12.08
N ARG A 72 -5.64 7.47 -12.06
CA ARG A 72 -6.62 6.37 -11.94
C ARG A 72 -7.37 6.10 -13.24
N THR A 73 -7.26 7.00 -14.21
CA THR A 73 -7.97 6.93 -15.48
C THR A 73 -6.99 6.97 -16.64
N LEU A 74 -7.43 6.47 -17.79
CA LEU A 74 -6.65 6.54 -19.03
C LEU A 74 -6.35 8.00 -19.41
N ASP A 75 -7.32 8.91 -19.26
CA ASP A 75 -7.12 10.34 -19.52
C ASP A 75 -6.06 10.96 -18.59
N ALA A 76 -5.99 10.53 -17.33
CA ALA A 76 -4.96 11.01 -16.41
C ALA A 76 -3.56 10.57 -16.87
N SER A 77 -3.39 9.33 -17.34
CA SER A 77 -2.11 8.87 -17.90
C SER A 77 -1.78 9.57 -19.22
N ALA A 78 -2.78 9.82 -20.07
CA ALA A 78 -2.61 10.56 -21.31
C ALA A 78 -2.11 11.99 -21.07
N LYS A 79 -2.61 12.67 -20.03
CA LYS A 79 -2.14 13.99 -19.60
C LYS A 79 -0.67 14.00 -19.18
N VAL A 80 -0.20 12.94 -18.50
CA VAL A 80 1.22 12.78 -18.16
C VAL A 80 2.06 12.72 -19.44
N VAL A 81 1.65 11.89 -20.40
CA VAL A 81 2.35 11.72 -21.67
C VAL A 81 2.31 12.99 -22.52
N GLU A 82 1.16 13.65 -22.60
CA GLU A 82 0.99 14.92 -23.30
C GLU A 82 1.92 15.99 -22.74
N ARG A 83 1.99 16.12 -21.41
CA ARG A 83 2.90 17.06 -20.76
C ARG A 83 4.37 16.72 -21.05
N ALA A 84 4.75 15.45 -21.03
CA ALA A 84 6.13 15.03 -21.21
C ALA A 84 6.61 15.12 -22.68
N THR A 85 5.71 14.88 -23.63
CA THR A 85 6.04 14.75 -25.06
C THR A 85 5.58 15.94 -25.91
N GLY A 86 4.70 16.79 -25.37
CA GLY A 86 4.03 17.87 -26.11
C GLY A 86 2.95 17.38 -27.08
N LYS A 87 2.61 16.09 -27.05
CA LYS A 87 1.64 15.48 -27.97
C LYS A 87 0.65 14.62 -27.20
N ARG A 88 -0.65 14.86 -27.41
CA ARG A 88 -1.69 14.04 -26.82
C ARG A 88 -1.73 12.65 -27.48
N PRO A 89 -1.64 11.55 -26.71
CA PRO A 89 -1.80 10.22 -27.26
C PRO A 89 -3.17 10.02 -27.90
N PRO A 90 -3.29 9.23 -28.97
CA PRO A 90 -4.58 8.90 -29.56
C PRO A 90 -5.36 7.97 -28.61
N LEU A 91 -6.43 8.48 -28.00
CA LEU A 91 -7.30 7.69 -27.11
C LEU A 91 -8.48 7.06 -27.85
N GLU A 92 -8.89 7.64 -28.98
CA GLU A 92 -10.09 7.27 -29.75
C GLU A 92 -9.76 6.52 -31.06
N GLY A 93 -8.81 5.59 -30.98
CA GLY A 93 -8.61 4.59 -32.04
C GLY A 93 -9.53 3.37 -31.84
N ALA A 94 -9.96 2.71 -32.91
CA ALA A 94 -10.75 1.49 -32.83
C ALA A 94 -10.04 0.45 -31.93
N GLY A 95 -10.59 0.22 -30.73
CA GLY A 95 -10.09 -0.76 -29.75
C GLY A 95 -8.95 -0.29 -28.84
N THR A 96 -8.35 0.89 -29.03
CA THR A 96 -7.20 1.35 -28.21
C THR A 96 -7.59 1.56 -26.74
N SER A 97 -8.70 2.26 -26.48
CA SER A 97 -9.18 2.49 -25.13
C SER A 97 -9.55 1.19 -24.42
N GLU A 98 -10.17 0.23 -25.12
CA GLU A 98 -10.53 -1.07 -24.53
C GLU A 98 -9.29 -1.93 -24.24
N ARG A 99 -8.30 -1.92 -25.14
CA ARG A 99 -7.02 -2.59 -24.96
C ARG A 99 -6.28 -2.05 -23.73
N LEU A 100 -6.16 -0.73 -23.59
CA LEU A 100 -5.47 -0.10 -22.46
C LEU A 100 -6.22 -0.33 -21.14
N ALA A 101 -7.55 -0.25 -21.13
CA ALA A 101 -8.35 -0.61 -19.97
C ALA A 101 -8.17 -2.08 -19.58
N SER A 102 -8.12 -2.98 -20.56
CA SER A 102 -7.86 -4.41 -20.35
C SER A 102 -6.45 -4.66 -19.79
N LEU A 103 -5.43 -3.97 -20.32
CA LEU A 103 -4.06 -4.03 -19.82
C LEU A 103 -3.99 -3.56 -18.36
N ARG A 104 -4.64 -2.44 -18.05
CA ARG A 104 -4.68 -1.86 -16.71
C ARG A 104 -5.30 -2.84 -15.70
N ALA A 105 -6.45 -3.43 -16.06
CA ALA A 105 -7.12 -4.43 -15.25
C ALA A 105 -6.25 -5.68 -15.05
N ALA A 106 -5.58 -6.15 -16.10
CA ALA A 106 -4.69 -7.31 -16.04
C ALA A 106 -3.49 -7.06 -15.11
N ARG A 107 -2.84 -5.89 -15.19
CA ARG A 107 -1.71 -5.54 -14.31
C ARG A 107 -2.13 -5.36 -12.86
N ALA A 108 -3.25 -4.69 -12.60
CA ALA A 108 -3.79 -4.55 -11.24
C ALA A 108 -4.09 -5.92 -10.61
N ARG A 109 -4.68 -6.83 -11.40
CA ARG A 109 -4.95 -8.20 -10.97
C ARG A 109 -3.68 -9.01 -10.74
N GLN A 110 -2.70 -8.96 -11.64
CA GLN A 110 -1.39 -9.63 -11.44
C GLN A 110 -0.73 -9.20 -10.14
N HIS A 111 -0.71 -7.89 -9.86
CA HIS A 111 -0.19 -7.37 -8.61
C HIS A 111 -0.98 -7.92 -7.41
N ALA A 112 -2.31 -7.81 -7.42
CA ALA A 112 -3.18 -8.32 -6.36
C ALA A 112 -2.98 -9.83 -6.10
N ILE A 113 -2.80 -10.63 -7.16
CA ILE A 113 -2.47 -12.07 -7.05
C ILE A 113 -1.14 -12.26 -6.33
N SER A 114 -0.11 -11.48 -6.67
CA SER A 114 1.23 -11.61 -6.08
C SER A 114 1.23 -11.34 -4.56
N VAL A 115 0.34 -10.47 -4.10
CA VAL A 115 0.18 -10.14 -2.66
C VAL A 115 -1.01 -10.84 -2.02
N SER A 116 -1.61 -11.82 -2.69
CA SER A 116 -2.76 -12.59 -2.20
C SER A 116 -3.97 -11.73 -1.78
N LYS A 117 -4.18 -10.58 -2.43
CA LYS A 117 -5.37 -9.73 -2.27
C LYS A 117 -6.47 -10.22 -3.20
N TRP A 118 -7.13 -11.30 -2.80
CA TRP A 118 -8.06 -12.04 -3.64
C TRP A 118 -9.32 -11.26 -4.00
N ASN A 119 -9.84 -10.41 -3.10
CA ASN A 119 -11.03 -9.61 -3.43
C ASN A 119 -10.70 -8.61 -4.54
N THR A 120 -9.58 -7.91 -4.38
CA THR A 120 -9.04 -7.00 -5.40
C THR A 120 -8.74 -7.71 -6.71
N ALA A 121 -8.16 -8.92 -6.66
CA ALA A 121 -7.81 -9.69 -7.85
C ALA A 121 -9.05 -10.17 -8.65
N LEU A 122 -10.16 -10.43 -7.96
CA LEU A 122 -11.42 -10.88 -8.57
C LEU A 122 -12.31 -9.73 -9.06
N HIS A 123 -12.00 -8.48 -8.70
CA HIS A 123 -12.79 -7.31 -9.06
C HIS A 123 -12.98 -7.19 -10.59
N GLY A 124 -14.23 -7.26 -11.05
CA GLY A 124 -14.61 -7.17 -12.47
C GLY A 124 -14.18 -8.36 -13.34
N LEU A 125 -13.59 -9.41 -12.77
CA LEU A 125 -13.07 -10.55 -13.54
C LEU A 125 -14.18 -11.47 -14.05
N ALA A 126 -15.28 -11.61 -13.29
CA ALA A 126 -16.41 -12.45 -13.69
C ALA A 126 -17.08 -11.94 -14.96
N GLU A 127 -17.31 -10.63 -15.03
CA GLU A 127 -17.86 -9.91 -16.18
C GLU A 127 -16.91 -10.01 -17.38
N GLN A 128 -15.60 -9.83 -17.15
CA GLN A 128 -14.59 -10.00 -18.21
C GLN A 128 -14.55 -11.44 -18.74
N ALA A 129 -14.67 -12.45 -17.88
CA ALA A 129 -14.66 -13.86 -18.28
C ALA A 129 -15.94 -14.32 -18.99
N ALA A 130 -17.06 -13.60 -18.78
CA ALA A 130 -18.29 -13.79 -19.54
C ALA A 130 -18.09 -13.42 -21.02
N VAL A 131 -17.37 -12.31 -21.28
CA VAL A 131 -17.08 -11.81 -22.63
C VAL A 131 -15.84 -12.49 -23.25
N LYS A 132 -14.81 -12.79 -22.45
CA LYS A 132 -13.51 -13.34 -22.89
C LYS A 132 -13.30 -14.74 -22.29
N PRO A 133 -13.68 -15.83 -22.98
CA PRO A 133 -13.59 -17.19 -22.44
C PRO A 133 -12.21 -17.62 -21.95
N ALA A 134 -11.13 -17.06 -22.50
CA ALA A 134 -9.75 -17.31 -22.07
C ALA A 134 -9.51 -16.99 -20.58
N LEU A 135 -10.29 -16.08 -19.99
CA LEU A 135 -10.16 -15.69 -18.57
C LEU A 135 -10.87 -16.64 -17.61
N ARG A 136 -11.68 -17.60 -18.10
CA ARG A 136 -12.46 -18.51 -17.25
C ARG A 136 -11.58 -19.41 -16.36
N SER A 137 -10.44 -19.86 -16.89
CA SER A 137 -9.48 -20.67 -16.13
C SER A 137 -8.83 -19.86 -14.99
N GLU A 138 -8.46 -18.61 -15.27
CA GLU A 138 -7.94 -17.68 -14.26
C GLU A 138 -8.99 -17.42 -13.17
N LEU A 139 -10.22 -17.08 -13.57
CA LEU A 139 -11.34 -16.86 -12.65
C LEU A 139 -11.56 -18.07 -11.72
N SER A 140 -11.66 -19.28 -12.27
CA SER A 140 -11.83 -20.51 -11.49
C SER A 140 -10.68 -20.73 -10.50
N THR A 141 -9.45 -20.44 -10.92
CA THR A 141 -8.25 -20.57 -10.07
C THR A 141 -8.29 -19.59 -8.90
N LEU A 142 -8.61 -18.32 -9.15
CA LEU A 142 -8.67 -17.29 -8.11
C LEU A 142 -9.82 -17.52 -7.14
N LEU A 143 -10.99 -17.92 -7.64
CA LEU A 143 -12.13 -18.31 -6.83
C LEU A 143 -11.80 -19.48 -5.88
N ARG A 144 -11.09 -20.51 -6.38
CA ARG A 144 -10.63 -21.62 -5.55
C ARG A 144 -9.65 -21.17 -4.47
N LYS A 145 -8.71 -20.26 -4.80
CA LYS A 145 -7.79 -19.67 -3.81
C LYS A 145 -8.53 -18.85 -2.76
N ALA A 146 -9.58 -18.14 -3.16
CA ALA A 146 -10.45 -17.38 -2.26
C ALA A 146 -11.39 -18.26 -1.41
N GLY A 147 -11.42 -19.58 -1.61
CA GLY A 147 -12.31 -20.48 -0.87
C GLY A 147 -13.73 -20.60 -1.45
N PHE A 148 -13.94 -20.15 -2.69
CA PHE A 148 -15.24 -20.19 -3.39
C PHE A 148 -15.16 -20.95 -4.73
N PRO A 149 -14.83 -22.26 -4.74
CA PRO A 149 -14.63 -23.01 -5.99
C PRO A 149 -15.89 -23.05 -6.89
N GLU A 150 -17.08 -22.91 -6.32
CA GLU A 150 -18.37 -22.88 -7.02
C GLU A 150 -18.80 -21.46 -7.44
N GLY A 151 -17.97 -20.46 -7.20
CA GLY A 151 -18.28 -19.05 -7.43
C GLY A 151 -18.84 -18.32 -6.23
N VAL A 152 -19.04 -17.01 -6.40
CA VAL A 152 -19.58 -16.11 -5.40
C VAL A 152 -20.98 -15.72 -5.83
N ARG A 153 -21.96 -15.90 -4.94
CA ARG A 153 -23.36 -15.61 -5.22
C ARG A 153 -23.67 -14.21 -4.67
N ALA A 154 -23.58 -13.22 -5.56
CA ALA A 154 -23.76 -11.81 -5.24
C ALA A 154 -25.15 -11.46 -4.64
N ASP A 155 -26.12 -12.36 -4.78
CA ASP A 155 -27.52 -12.19 -4.37
C ASP A 155 -27.83 -12.74 -2.97
N ARG A 156 -26.90 -13.47 -2.32
CA ARG A 156 -27.13 -14.00 -0.97
C ARG A 156 -26.57 -13.07 0.09
N ALA A 157 -27.45 -12.26 0.68
CA ALA A 157 -27.26 -11.77 2.03
C ALA A 157 -26.96 -12.98 2.94
N GLY A 158 -25.73 -13.08 3.44
CA GLY A 158 -25.27 -14.21 4.26
C GLY A 158 -24.27 -15.18 3.62
N GLN A 159 -23.65 -14.84 2.47
CA GLN A 159 -22.45 -15.58 2.03
C GLN A 159 -21.30 -15.31 3.00
N ALA A 160 -21.08 -16.26 3.92
CA ALA A 160 -20.08 -16.15 4.97
C ALA A 160 -18.64 -16.28 4.44
N MET A 161 -17.68 -15.72 5.18
CA MET A 161 -16.26 -15.94 4.91
C MET A 161 -15.91 -17.44 5.04
N PRO A 162 -15.19 -18.05 4.07
CA PRO A 162 -14.91 -19.48 4.08
C PRO A 162 -13.90 -19.85 5.17
N SER A 163 -13.93 -21.11 5.62
CA SER A 163 -13.04 -21.65 6.66
C SER A 163 -11.58 -21.83 6.22
N ALA A 164 -11.29 -21.75 4.92
CA ALA A 164 -9.94 -21.76 4.37
C ALA A 164 -9.80 -20.79 3.19
N ILE A 165 -8.74 -20.00 3.19
CA ILE A 165 -8.37 -19.07 2.10
C ILE A 165 -6.88 -19.26 1.85
N ALA A 166 -6.48 -19.46 0.60
CA ALA A 166 -5.09 -19.70 0.24
C ALA A 166 -4.21 -18.51 0.66
N ASN A 167 -3.05 -18.81 1.25
CA ASN A 167 -2.10 -17.83 1.80
C ASN A 167 -2.62 -17.00 2.98
N TYR A 168 -3.70 -17.41 3.63
CA TYR A 168 -4.19 -16.78 4.87
C TYR A 168 -4.17 -17.79 6.00
N SER A 169 -3.76 -17.33 7.19
CA SER A 169 -3.80 -18.11 8.43
C SER A 169 -4.96 -17.64 9.31
N GLN A 170 -5.52 -18.54 10.10
CA GLN A 170 -6.63 -18.21 11.00
C GLN A 170 -6.14 -17.65 12.32
N TRP A 171 -6.70 -16.51 12.73
CA TRP A 171 -6.51 -15.88 14.03
C TRP A 171 -7.85 -15.67 14.72
N SER A 172 -7.85 -15.80 16.04
CA SER A 172 -9.01 -15.56 16.90
C SER A 172 -8.82 -14.25 17.63
N LEU A 173 -9.82 -13.38 17.61
CA LEU A 173 -9.84 -12.17 18.43
C LEU A 173 -10.09 -12.59 19.90
N GLU A 174 -9.12 -12.29 20.75
CA GLU A 174 -9.17 -12.57 22.19
C GLU A 174 -9.75 -11.40 22.97
N SER A 175 -9.32 -10.18 22.67
CA SER A 175 -9.81 -8.99 23.36
C SER A 175 -9.65 -7.71 22.51
N VAL A 176 -10.46 -6.71 22.87
CA VAL A 176 -10.38 -5.34 22.33
C VAL A 176 -10.31 -4.39 23.51
N THR A 177 -9.19 -3.69 23.65
CA THR A 177 -8.96 -2.73 24.74
C THR A 177 -8.93 -1.31 24.19
N PRO A 178 -9.91 -0.44 24.52
CA PRO A 178 -9.86 0.96 24.13
C PRO A 178 -8.59 1.64 24.65
N VAL A 179 -7.87 2.33 23.77
CA VAL A 179 -6.65 3.10 24.10
C VAL A 179 -6.94 4.60 24.07
N THR A 180 -7.75 5.03 23.11
CA THR A 180 -8.24 6.42 23.01
C THR A 180 -9.69 6.41 22.53
N ARG A 181 -10.33 7.59 22.45
CA ARG A 181 -11.65 7.76 21.83
C ARG A 181 -11.73 7.21 20.39
N HIS A 182 -10.59 7.14 19.69
CA HIS A 182 -10.53 6.77 18.27
C HIS A 182 -9.55 5.62 18.01
N SER A 183 -9.15 4.85 19.03
CA SER A 183 -8.26 3.69 18.82
C SER A 183 -8.43 2.63 19.89
N ALA A 184 -8.29 1.38 19.50
CA ALA A 184 -8.27 0.24 20.40
C ALA A 184 -7.14 -0.72 20.03
N LEU A 185 -6.61 -1.41 21.03
CA LEU A 185 -5.68 -2.51 20.90
C LEU A 185 -6.49 -3.80 20.71
N PHE A 186 -6.28 -4.48 19.59
CA PHE A 186 -6.90 -5.76 19.27
C PHE A 186 -5.87 -6.86 19.51
N ALA A 187 -6.17 -7.78 20.43
CA ALA A 187 -5.31 -8.90 20.74
C ALA A 187 -5.84 -10.17 20.05
N PHE A 188 -4.96 -10.88 19.38
CA PHE A 188 -5.26 -12.08 18.61
C PHE A 188 -4.42 -13.27 19.06
N SER A 189 -5.01 -14.46 18.98
CA SER A 189 -4.32 -15.73 19.15
C SER A 189 -4.42 -16.60 17.90
N SER A 190 -3.46 -17.49 17.69
CA SER A 190 -3.53 -18.50 16.63
C SER A 190 -2.77 -19.78 17.01
N SER A 191 -3.44 -20.91 16.86
CA SER A 191 -2.82 -22.23 16.86
C SER A 191 -2.42 -22.70 15.45
N ASP A 192 -2.78 -21.96 14.41
CA ASP A 192 -2.55 -22.33 13.02
C ASP A 192 -1.05 -22.26 12.69
N LEU A 193 -0.45 -23.42 12.42
CA LEU A 193 0.97 -23.53 12.09
C LEU A 193 1.31 -22.86 10.75
N LYS A 194 0.31 -22.58 9.90
CA LYS A 194 0.49 -21.85 8.63
C LYS A 194 0.69 -20.35 8.81
N ARG A 195 0.58 -19.80 10.03
CA ARG A 195 0.81 -18.38 10.33
C ARG A 195 2.20 -17.86 9.95
N GLY A 196 3.16 -18.76 9.73
CA GLY A 196 4.50 -18.42 9.27
C GLY A 196 5.31 -17.65 10.32
N THR A 197 6.39 -17.01 9.85
CA THR A 197 7.27 -16.19 10.69
C THR A 197 7.52 -14.84 10.01
N PRO A 198 7.51 -13.72 10.75
CA PRO A 198 7.96 -12.43 10.24
C PRO A 198 9.47 -12.39 9.96
N HIS A 199 10.24 -13.36 10.47
CA HIS A 199 11.67 -13.48 10.22
C HIS A 199 11.95 -14.46 9.07
N PRO A 200 12.52 -14.02 7.93
CA PRO A 200 12.96 -14.94 6.91
C PRO A 200 14.08 -15.84 7.47
N ARG A 201 13.84 -17.16 7.53
CA ARG A 201 14.83 -18.12 8.01
C ARG A 201 15.98 -18.24 7.00
N GLY A 202 17.15 -17.71 7.34
CA GLY A 202 18.40 -17.81 6.58
C GLY A 202 19.60 -17.30 7.40
N ARG A 203 20.81 -17.83 7.16
CA ARG A 203 22.05 -17.41 7.86
C ARG A 203 22.51 -16.03 7.37
N GLY A 204 21.88 -14.98 7.88
CA GLY A 204 22.31 -13.60 7.71
C GLY A 204 21.95 -12.83 8.97
N ARG A 205 22.80 -11.88 9.39
CA ARG A 205 22.54 -10.96 10.52
C ARG A 205 21.08 -10.54 10.54
N MET A 206 20.49 -10.38 11.74
CA MET A 206 19.20 -9.68 11.90
C MET A 206 19.27 -8.41 11.05
N ALA A 207 18.55 -8.41 9.93
CA ALA A 207 18.38 -7.22 9.15
C ALA A 207 17.72 -6.19 10.07
N GLU A 208 18.06 -4.92 9.82
CA GLU A 208 17.48 -3.71 10.39
C GLU A 208 16.00 -3.87 10.77
N PRO A 209 15.46 -3.14 11.76
CA PRO A 209 14.05 -3.23 12.12
C PRO A 209 13.14 -2.97 10.90
N VAL A 210 12.74 -4.05 10.23
CA VAL A 210 11.81 -4.01 9.11
C VAL A 210 10.43 -3.91 9.74
N THR A 211 9.77 -2.79 9.54
CA THR A 211 8.33 -2.69 9.82
C THR A 211 7.62 -3.71 8.94
N TRP A 212 7.00 -4.69 9.59
CA TRP A 212 6.26 -5.74 8.92
C TRP A 212 4.78 -5.40 8.95
N HIS A 213 4.11 -5.61 7.82
CA HIS A 213 2.68 -5.40 7.68
C HIS A 213 2.01 -6.75 7.47
N THR A 214 0.75 -6.79 7.84
CA THR A 214 -0.05 -8.00 7.80
C THR A 214 -1.46 -7.64 7.32
N THR A 215 -1.98 -8.35 6.34
CA THR A 215 -3.29 -8.02 5.74
C THR A 215 -4.39 -8.64 6.59
N LEU A 216 -5.29 -7.87 7.18
CA LEU A 216 -6.45 -8.42 7.86
C LEU A 216 -7.65 -8.44 6.90
N LEU A 217 -8.35 -9.57 6.86
CA LEU A 217 -9.65 -9.71 6.21
C LEU A 217 -10.76 -9.35 7.20
N ALA A 218 -11.54 -8.31 6.90
CA ALA A 218 -12.71 -7.94 7.68
C ALA A 218 -13.97 -8.31 6.90
N GLU A 219 -14.77 -9.23 7.42
CA GLU A 219 -16.06 -9.60 6.85
C GLU A 219 -17.06 -8.44 7.01
N VAL A 220 -17.56 -7.94 5.87
CA VAL A 220 -18.46 -6.78 5.80
C VAL A 220 -19.67 -7.05 4.91
N GLY A 221 -19.76 -8.25 4.31
CA GLY A 221 -20.75 -8.57 3.30
C GLY A 221 -20.47 -7.88 1.95
N PRO A 222 -21.51 -7.64 1.14
CA PRO A 222 -21.37 -6.96 -0.15
C PRO A 222 -20.65 -5.62 -0.01
N ASN A 223 -19.64 -5.40 -0.85
CA ASN A 223 -18.81 -4.20 -0.83
C ASN A 223 -18.39 -3.81 -2.26
N ALA A 224 -17.84 -2.60 -2.39
CA ALA A 224 -17.42 -2.05 -3.68
C ALA A 224 -16.01 -2.51 -4.13
N GLU A 225 -15.25 -3.19 -3.28
CA GLU A 225 -13.85 -3.56 -3.55
C GLU A 225 -13.72 -4.83 -4.39
N GLY A 226 -14.78 -5.65 -4.44
CA GLY A 226 -14.84 -6.83 -5.28
C GLY A 226 -15.98 -7.76 -4.88
N PRO A 227 -16.02 -8.98 -5.44
CA PRO A 227 -17.15 -9.87 -5.24
C PRO A 227 -17.17 -10.55 -3.87
N LEU A 228 -16.07 -10.58 -3.13
CA LEU A 228 -15.94 -11.34 -1.88
C LEU A 228 -16.59 -10.59 -0.69
N PRO A 229 -17.13 -11.29 0.32
CA PRO A 229 -17.85 -10.67 1.44
C PRO A 229 -16.95 -9.98 2.47
N TRP A 230 -15.70 -9.65 2.13
CA TRP A 230 -14.74 -9.01 3.02
C TRP A 230 -13.95 -7.92 2.32
N VAL A 231 -13.39 -7.02 3.13
CA VAL A 231 -12.39 -6.04 2.70
C VAL A 231 -11.01 -6.40 3.22
N GLU A 232 -9.98 -6.01 2.47
CA GLU A 232 -8.57 -6.29 2.76
C GLU A 232 -7.88 -5.02 3.28
N ARG A 233 -7.28 -5.07 4.48
CA ARG A 233 -6.59 -3.91 5.07
C ARG A 233 -5.25 -4.30 5.66
N ASP A 234 -4.22 -3.52 5.37
CA ASP A 234 -2.88 -3.77 5.89
C ASP A 234 -2.72 -3.09 7.25
N TYR A 235 -2.26 -3.83 8.26
CA TYR A 235 -1.97 -3.32 9.60
C TYR A 235 -0.53 -3.64 9.99
N THR A 236 0.05 -2.82 10.86
CA THR A 236 1.34 -3.10 11.50
C THR A 236 1.09 -3.65 12.89
N PRO A 237 1.48 -4.91 13.16
CA PRO A 237 1.43 -5.44 14.52
C PRO A 237 2.33 -4.63 15.45
N VAL A 238 1.86 -4.40 16.68
CA VAL A 238 2.66 -3.82 17.77
C VAL A 238 3.34 -4.91 18.60
N SER A 239 2.88 -6.16 18.49
CA SER A 239 3.55 -7.33 19.06
C SER A 239 4.86 -7.65 18.32
N SER A 240 5.79 -8.28 19.03
CA SER A 240 7.05 -8.76 18.47
C SER A 240 6.87 -9.95 17.52
N ALA A 241 7.87 -10.16 16.65
CA ALA A 241 7.90 -11.35 15.78
C ALA A 241 7.94 -12.67 16.57
N LYS A 242 8.59 -12.68 17.74
CA LYS A 242 8.60 -13.82 18.66
C LYS A 242 7.20 -14.12 19.18
N GLU A 243 6.42 -13.10 19.54
CA GLU A 243 5.03 -13.29 19.97
C GLU A 243 4.17 -13.85 18.83
N TRP A 244 4.36 -13.38 17.60
CA TRP A 244 3.66 -13.93 16.44
C TRP A 244 3.97 -15.42 16.23
N GLU A 245 5.25 -15.81 16.31
CA GLU A 245 5.66 -17.21 16.22
C GLU A 245 5.05 -18.06 17.34
N GLN A 246 4.85 -17.48 18.52
CA GLN A 246 4.13 -18.10 19.65
C GLN A 246 2.61 -18.10 19.48
N GLY A 247 2.09 -17.55 18.37
CA GLY A 247 0.65 -17.49 18.11
C GLY A 247 -0.04 -16.34 18.83
N ARG A 248 0.65 -15.23 19.11
CA ARG A 248 0.10 -14.00 19.70
C ARG A 248 0.37 -12.81 18.81
N CYS A 249 -0.64 -11.99 18.57
CA CYS A 249 -0.51 -10.78 17.76
C CYS A 249 -1.33 -9.66 18.36
N GLU A 250 -0.77 -8.46 18.42
CA GLU A 250 -1.50 -7.28 18.85
C GLU A 250 -1.44 -6.21 17.77
N MET A 251 -2.57 -5.52 17.54
CA MET A 251 -2.67 -4.44 16.57
C MET A 251 -3.35 -3.23 17.20
N LEU A 252 -2.72 -2.06 17.09
CA LEU A 252 -3.33 -0.80 17.51
C LEU A 252 -4.05 -0.16 16.33
N ILE A 253 -5.37 -0.28 16.31
CA ILE A 253 -6.23 0.11 15.18
C ILE A 253 -6.98 1.39 15.52
N LYS A 254 -6.95 2.37 14.62
CA LYS A 254 -7.84 3.55 14.72
C LYS A 254 -9.25 3.18 14.28
N VAL A 255 -10.24 3.59 15.06
CA VAL A 255 -11.65 3.32 14.81
C VAL A 255 -12.30 4.55 14.20
N TYR A 256 -12.80 4.40 12.97
CA TYR A 256 -13.57 5.43 12.26
C TYR A 256 -15.04 5.02 12.22
N ALA A 257 -15.94 5.98 12.43
CA ALA A 257 -17.38 5.74 12.49
C ALA A 257 -17.95 5.20 11.16
N ASP A 258 -17.32 5.56 10.05
CA ASP A 258 -17.65 5.22 8.66
C ASP A 258 -16.67 4.24 8.01
N GLY A 259 -15.68 3.74 8.76
CA GLY A 259 -14.65 2.87 8.18
C GLY A 259 -15.17 1.45 8.02
N ALA A 260 -15.28 0.94 6.78
CA ALA A 260 -15.82 -0.39 6.49
C ALA A 260 -15.21 -1.54 7.32
N ALA A 261 -13.90 -1.51 7.58
CA ALA A 261 -13.24 -2.53 8.41
C ALA A 261 -13.25 -2.23 9.92
N THR A 262 -13.55 -0.99 10.31
CA THR A 262 -13.42 -0.49 11.69
C THR A 262 -14.77 -0.20 12.35
N SER A 263 -15.85 -0.10 11.59
CA SER A 263 -17.24 0.07 12.06
C SER A 263 -17.86 -1.24 12.56
N LEU A 264 -17.04 -2.16 13.09
CA LEU A 264 -17.45 -3.46 13.62
C LEU A 264 -18.36 -3.25 14.84
N SER A 265 -19.66 -3.07 14.60
CA SER A 265 -20.67 -2.98 15.66
C SER A 265 -21.00 -4.33 16.30
N ARG A 266 -20.45 -5.45 15.78
CA ARG A 266 -20.45 -6.78 16.40
C ARG A 266 -19.24 -7.57 15.89
N PRO A 267 -18.20 -7.82 16.72
CA PRO A 267 -17.09 -8.67 16.31
C PRO A 267 -17.57 -10.13 16.27
N GLU A 268 -17.94 -10.63 15.09
CA GLU A 268 -18.05 -12.06 14.87
C GLU A 268 -16.66 -12.67 14.68
N ARG A 269 -16.46 -13.85 15.27
CA ARG A 269 -15.20 -14.59 15.26
C ARG A 269 -14.89 -15.09 13.85
N THR A 270 -14.00 -14.40 13.14
CA THR A 270 -12.96 -15.00 12.29
C THR A 270 -12.14 -13.88 11.66
N LEU A 271 -10.86 -13.78 12.02
CA LEU A 271 -9.94 -12.83 11.37
C LEU A 271 -8.77 -13.61 10.81
N ARG A 272 -8.45 -13.38 9.53
CA ARG A 272 -7.36 -14.07 8.86
C ARG A 272 -6.31 -13.10 8.38
N VAL A 273 -5.05 -13.45 8.60
CA VAL A 273 -3.93 -12.51 8.46
C VAL A 273 -2.69 -13.17 7.81
N PRO A 274 -2.17 -12.66 6.67
CA PRO A 274 -0.86 -13.03 6.10
C PRO A 274 0.29 -12.13 6.54
N GLY A 275 1.46 -12.74 6.80
CA GLY A 275 2.73 -12.04 6.91
C GLY A 275 3.42 -11.81 5.55
N LEU A 276 4.08 -10.66 5.39
CA LEU A 276 4.93 -10.32 4.25
C LEU A 276 6.18 -9.55 4.70
N VAL A 277 7.33 -9.88 4.10
CA VAL A 277 8.67 -9.28 4.28
C VAL A 277 9.09 -8.64 2.95
N SER A 278 9.83 -7.52 2.95
CA SER A 278 10.72 -7.19 1.82
C SER A 278 11.93 -6.30 2.16
N GLU A 279 13.10 -6.77 1.72
CA GLU A 279 14.24 -6.14 1.02
C GLU A 279 14.56 -4.63 1.12
N GLY A 280 15.82 -4.34 1.51
CA GLY A 280 16.74 -3.61 0.63
C GLY A 280 17.46 -2.35 1.17
N ARG A 281 18.81 -2.44 1.13
CA ARG A 281 19.92 -1.45 1.30
C ARG A 281 20.28 -0.93 2.70
N ALA A 282 21.53 -1.23 3.06
CA ALA A 282 22.20 -0.93 4.31
C ALA A 282 22.50 0.57 4.47
N PHE A 283 21.69 1.25 5.27
CA PHE A 283 22.02 2.54 5.90
C PHE A 283 22.15 2.28 7.40
N ARG A 284 23.32 2.57 7.98
CA ARG A 284 23.56 2.39 9.43
C ARG A 284 23.51 3.75 10.13
N PRO A 285 22.32 4.22 10.55
CA PRO A 285 22.23 5.45 11.30
C PRO A 285 22.83 5.31 12.70
N SER A 286 23.43 6.38 13.20
CA SER A 286 23.75 6.53 14.63
C SER A 286 22.51 6.91 15.44
N SER A 287 21.44 7.41 14.80
CA SER A 287 20.17 7.73 15.47
C SER A 287 18.97 7.72 14.51
N VAL A 288 17.75 7.59 15.06
CA VAL A 288 16.50 7.57 14.27
C VAL A 288 15.53 8.62 14.81
N LEU A 289 15.09 9.54 13.94
CA LEU A 289 14.03 10.50 14.23
C LEU A 289 12.69 9.97 13.71
N LEU A 290 11.71 9.81 14.59
CA LEU A 290 10.37 9.34 14.23
C LEU A 290 9.38 10.51 14.24
N LEU A 291 8.75 10.79 13.10
CA LEU A 291 7.65 11.75 12.98
C LEU A 291 6.35 10.98 12.76
N LEU A 292 5.53 10.87 13.81
CA LEU A 292 4.35 10.02 13.80
C LEU A 292 3.07 10.85 14.00
N ALA A 293 2.03 10.58 13.21
CA ALA A 293 0.69 11.10 13.43
C ALA A 293 -0.33 9.98 13.65
N GLY A 294 -0.75 9.77 14.90
CA GLY A 294 -1.74 8.76 15.25
C GLY A 294 -1.28 7.78 16.31
N THR A 295 -1.49 6.49 16.05
CA THR A 295 -1.24 5.35 16.95
C THR A 295 0.24 5.01 17.14
N GLY A 296 1.15 5.93 16.80
CA GLY A 296 2.57 5.80 17.11
C GLY A 296 2.78 6.00 18.61
N ALA A 297 2.82 4.91 19.38
CA ALA A 297 3.04 4.98 20.82
C ALA A 297 4.29 4.20 21.24
N GLY A 298 5.17 4.88 21.98
CA GLY A 298 5.94 4.31 23.09
C GLY A 298 7.10 3.39 22.73
N LEU A 299 8.13 3.90 22.05
CA LEU A 299 9.45 3.26 22.13
C LEU A 299 10.13 3.71 23.44
N PRO A 300 10.64 2.79 24.28
CA PRO A 300 11.20 3.12 25.60
C PRO A 300 12.44 4.04 25.54
N ASN A 301 13.03 4.17 24.36
CA ASN A 301 14.23 4.94 24.04
C ASN A 301 13.94 6.08 23.05
N ALA A 302 12.67 6.52 22.93
CA ALA A 302 12.28 7.66 22.11
C ALA A 302 11.74 8.82 22.97
N ARG A 303 12.15 10.04 22.63
CA ARG A 303 11.52 11.26 23.14
C ARG A 303 10.22 11.50 22.38
N VAL A 304 9.09 11.36 23.06
CA VAL A 304 7.76 11.58 22.47
C VAL A 304 7.34 13.03 22.67
N VAL A 305 7.17 13.77 21.57
CA VAL A 305 6.61 15.13 21.59
C VAL A 305 5.15 15.09 21.14
N ARG A 306 4.24 15.47 22.05
CA ARG A 306 2.80 15.55 21.75
C ARG A 306 2.41 16.96 21.34
N ALA A 307 2.73 17.34 20.11
CA ALA A 307 2.42 18.66 19.56
C ALA A 307 1.96 18.55 18.11
N ARG A 308 1.31 19.61 17.61
CA ARG A 308 1.09 19.76 16.16
C ARG A 308 2.46 19.93 15.49
N LEU A 309 2.69 19.17 14.42
CA LEU A 309 3.95 19.27 13.68
C LEU A 309 4.12 20.68 13.10
N SER A 310 5.31 21.24 13.24
CA SER A 310 5.68 22.55 12.71
C SER A 310 7.15 22.55 12.27
N ALA A 311 7.51 23.44 11.34
CA ALA A 311 8.88 23.54 10.84
C ALA A 311 9.92 23.80 11.96
N PRO A 312 9.67 24.70 12.94
CA PRO A 312 10.59 24.90 14.05
C PRO A 312 10.82 23.63 14.88
N LEU A 313 9.74 22.88 15.16
CA LEU A 313 9.83 21.63 15.92
C LEU A 313 10.68 20.58 15.19
N VAL A 314 10.50 20.47 13.87
CA VAL A 314 11.27 19.52 13.03
C VAL A 314 12.73 19.93 12.98
N ALA A 315 13.04 21.22 12.78
CA ALA A 315 14.40 21.72 12.75
C ALA A 315 15.13 21.52 14.09
N GLU A 316 14.47 21.83 15.21
CA GLU A 316 15.01 21.61 16.54
C GLU A 316 15.27 20.12 16.80
N ALA A 317 14.29 19.26 16.49
CA ALA A 317 14.44 17.82 16.67
C ALA A 317 15.59 17.28 15.83
N TRP A 318 15.71 17.69 14.56
CA TRP A 318 16.79 17.30 13.66
C TRP A 318 18.17 17.72 14.17
N ALA A 319 18.31 18.97 14.63
CA ALA A 319 19.56 19.51 15.15
C ALA A 319 20.09 18.76 16.38
N GLN A 320 19.20 18.13 17.14
CA GLN A 320 19.55 17.34 18.34
C GLN A 320 19.91 15.88 18.02
N MET A 321 19.71 15.41 16.78
CA MET A 321 19.99 14.03 16.40
C MET A 321 21.48 13.80 16.10
N ALA A 322 22.04 12.70 16.64
CA ALA A 322 23.39 12.26 16.30
C ALA A 322 23.45 11.79 14.83
N GLN A 323 24.38 12.37 14.06
CA GLN A 323 24.55 12.02 12.64
C GLN A 323 25.47 10.80 12.45
N PRO A 324 25.25 9.96 11.42
CA PRO A 324 24.16 10.03 10.43
C PRO A 324 22.80 9.63 11.04
N CYS A 325 21.75 10.42 10.80
CA CYS A 325 20.40 10.15 11.32
C CYS A 325 19.45 9.65 10.22
N ARG A 326 18.68 8.60 10.48
CA ARG A 326 17.52 8.20 9.64
C ARG A 326 16.28 8.92 10.13
N VAL A 327 15.47 9.46 9.23
CA VAL A 327 14.16 9.97 9.58
C VAL A 327 13.10 9.01 9.08
N VAL A 328 12.14 8.65 9.93
CA VAL A 328 10.98 7.84 9.55
C VAL A 328 9.71 8.63 9.81
N VAL A 329 8.89 8.80 8.79
CA VAL A 329 7.64 9.55 8.85
C VAL A 329 6.49 8.59 8.64
N SER A 330 5.49 8.62 9.52
CA SER A 330 4.27 7.82 9.36
C SER A 330 3.05 8.55 9.87
N GLY A 331 1.99 8.58 9.07
CA GLY A 331 0.78 9.33 9.37
C GLY A 331 -0.14 9.44 8.15
N PRO A 332 -1.28 10.15 8.28
CA PRO A 332 -2.10 10.50 7.13
C PRO A 332 -1.24 11.23 6.10
N GLY A 333 -1.40 10.99 4.80
CA GLY A 333 -0.48 11.58 3.83
C GLY A 333 -0.43 13.11 3.80
N GLY A 334 -1.46 13.85 4.23
CA GLY A 334 -1.33 15.30 4.45
C GLY A 334 -0.27 15.65 5.51
N PHE A 335 -0.19 14.85 6.58
CA PHE A 335 0.90 14.93 7.56
C PHE A 335 2.24 14.51 6.95
N ASN A 336 2.30 13.41 6.19
CA ASN A 336 3.56 12.94 5.60
C ASN A 336 4.13 13.95 4.60
N THR A 337 3.28 14.57 3.77
CA THR A 337 3.67 15.62 2.82
C THR A 337 4.20 16.85 3.55
N ALA A 338 3.48 17.32 4.58
CA ALA A 338 3.93 18.45 5.39
C ALA A 338 5.24 18.16 6.12
N ALA A 339 5.38 16.99 6.75
CA ALA A 339 6.61 16.57 7.43
C ALA A 339 7.80 16.54 6.48
N ARG A 340 7.62 16.02 5.25
CA ARG A 340 8.67 15.97 4.23
C ARG A 340 9.10 17.38 3.81
N ALA A 341 8.16 18.29 3.61
CA ALA A 341 8.46 19.69 3.28
C ALA A 341 9.27 20.36 4.42
N MET A 342 8.83 20.20 5.67
CA MET A 342 9.52 20.74 6.85
C MET A 342 10.93 20.14 7.03
N LEU A 343 11.14 18.86 6.72
CA LEU A 343 12.45 18.22 6.74
C LEU A 343 13.39 18.78 5.66
N ALA A 344 12.87 19.01 4.45
CA ALA A 344 13.64 19.65 3.38
C ALA A 344 14.04 21.10 3.76
N GLU A 345 13.12 21.85 4.37
CA GLU A 345 13.39 23.20 4.91
C GLU A 345 14.45 23.18 6.02
N ALA A 346 14.47 22.14 6.85
CA ALA A 346 15.49 21.93 7.88
C ALA A 346 16.86 21.45 7.34
N GLY A 347 17.02 21.34 6.01
CA GLY A 347 18.27 20.94 5.37
C GLY A 347 18.53 19.43 5.34
N VAL A 348 17.51 18.60 5.60
CA VAL A 348 17.62 17.14 5.48
C VAL A 348 17.59 16.74 4.01
N ASP A 349 18.55 15.92 3.58
CA ASP A 349 18.44 15.21 2.31
C ASP A 349 17.30 14.19 2.38
N VAL A 350 16.14 14.59 1.88
CA VAL A 350 14.92 13.79 1.96
C VAL A 350 14.98 12.50 1.15
N GLU A 351 15.80 12.43 0.10
CA GLU A 351 15.94 11.22 -0.71
C GLU A 351 16.89 10.23 -0.03
N ALA A 352 17.98 10.74 0.56
CA ALA A 352 18.96 9.90 1.22
C ALA A 352 18.50 9.41 2.60
N HIS A 353 17.85 10.26 3.40
CA HIS A 353 17.68 10.03 4.84
C HIS A 353 16.25 9.81 5.31
N VAL A 354 15.23 10.08 4.49
CA VAL A 354 13.82 9.98 4.92
C VAL A 354 13.14 8.74 4.36
N THR A 355 12.59 7.90 5.26
CA THR A 355 11.62 6.86 4.91
C THR A 355 10.22 7.35 5.26
N VAL A 356 9.29 7.32 4.31
CA VAL A 356 7.86 7.49 4.62
C VAL A 356 7.22 6.11 4.68
N LEU A 357 6.76 5.70 5.86
CA LEU A 357 5.96 4.49 6.03
C LEU A 357 4.51 4.83 5.70
N SER A 358 3.94 4.07 4.76
CA SER A 358 2.53 4.18 4.43
C SER A 358 1.69 3.63 5.59
N ALA A 359 0.76 4.45 6.08
CA ALA A 359 -0.39 3.97 6.83
C ALA A 359 -1.45 3.38 5.89
#